data_AF-A0A0Q5REV5-F1
#
_entry.id   AF-A0A0Q5REV5-F1
#
_cell.length_a   1.000
_cell.length_b   1.000
_cell.length_c   1.000
_cell.angle_alpha   90.00
_cell.angle_beta   90.00
_cell.angle_gamma   90.00
#
_symmetry.space_group_name_H-M   'P 1'
#
loop_
_entity.id
_entity.type
_entity.pdbx_description
1 polymer ?
#
loop_
_entity_poly.entity_id
_entity_poly.type
_entity_poly.pdbx_seq_one_letter_code
_entity_poly.pdbx_strand_id
1 'polypeptide(L)'
;MFVLWQTMTYRGLSSLAAEWQFNEFGFYHPALTFLVLVLILCSPLLLLRLVARRRRRREPVEPVSPLQRAIRVTSRLLATLIGAAVAAVLAAIFIAAFTLFLPRDNGPPHHISANDDLTVPALGPAEIRGRVLYDSTAVFNEDFRIGHSDTRFAPMVGDTGDRTAIRYFVELPAYGLPDRQDLISVHRGVLREGGLPGELINLYRYAGFRIAPRYYVLYASGSSMRRSYLVTAAELVVLALFIALVGALYAYRRRRLRRLQEEPEAVEPEVV
;
A
#
# COMPACT_ATOMS: atom_id res chain seq x y z
N MET A 1 15.47 2.19 -5.68
CA MET A 1 14.80 3.45 -5.27
C MET A 1 13.83 3.99 -6.31
N PHE A 2 14.18 4.06 -7.60
CA PHE A 2 13.31 4.63 -8.65
C PHE A 2 11.93 3.97 -8.79
N VAL A 3 11.86 2.63 -8.80
CA VAL A 3 10.59 1.87 -8.88
C VAL A 3 9.70 2.15 -7.66
N LEU A 4 10.29 2.26 -6.47
CA LEU A 4 9.55 2.54 -5.23
C LEU A 4 8.99 3.98 -5.21
N TRP A 5 9.76 4.95 -5.73
CA TRP A 5 9.31 6.34 -5.89
C TRP A 5 8.13 6.43 -6.86
N GLN A 6 8.21 5.69 -7.97
CA GLN A 6 7.13 5.52 -8.94
C GLN A 6 5.87 4.92 -8.32
N THR A 7 6.02 3.89 -7.49
CA THR A 7 4.89 3.32 -6.74
C THR A 7 4.24 4.32 -5.80
N MET A 8 5.04 5.14 -5.11
CA MET A 8 4.55 6.11 -4.13
C MET A 8 3.92 7.38 -4.74
N THR A 9 4.28 7.71 -5.98
CA THR A 9 3.74 8.89 -6.71
C THR A 9 2.66 8.55 -7.73
N TYR A 10 2.17 7.30 -7.75
CA TYR A 10 1.21 6.80 -8.75
C TYR A 10 1.68 7.09 -10.19
N ARG A 11 2.98 6.95 -10.46
CA ARG A 11 3.59 7.20 -11.78
C ARG A 11 4.33 5.96 -12.26
N GLY A 12 4.05 5.47 -13.47
CA GLY A 12 4.84 4.43 -14.13
C GLY A 12 4.32 3.00 -13.89
N LEU A 13 5.16 2.10 -13.36
CA LEU A 13 4.83 0.67 -13.22
C LEU A 13 3.67 0.39 -12.26
N SER A 14 3.50 1.21 -11.23
CA SER A 14 2.37 1.14 -10.30
C SER A 14 1.07 1.61 -10.92
N SER A 15 1.11 2.68 -11.73
CA SER A 15 -0.08 3.14 -12.45
C SER A 15 -0.50 2.13 -13.51
N LEU A 16 0.45 1.47 -14.19
CA LEU A 16 0.17 0.38 -15.12
C LEU A 16 -0.41 -0.86 -14.41
N ALA A 17 0.13 -1.23 -13.25
CA ALA A 17 -0.40 -2.34 -12.45
C ALA A 17 -1.80 -2.03 -11.91
N ALA A 18 -2.05 -0.80 -11.46
CA ALA A 18 -3.35 -0.33 -11.01
C ALA A 18 -4.35 -0.21 -12.16
N GLU A 19 -3.94 0.32 -13.33
CA GLU A 19 -4.77 0.33 -14.55
C GLU A 19 -5.12 -1.09 -15.00
N TRP A 20 -4.15 -2.01 -15.00
CA TRP A 20 -4.41 -3.40 -15.34
C TRP A 20 -5.38 -4.05 -14.34
N GLN A 21 -5.18 -3.86 -13.03
CA GLN A 21 -6.11 -4.37 -12.01
C GLN A 21 -7.51 -3.76 -12.16
N PHE A 22 -7.60 -2.46 -12.42
CA PHE A 22 -8.88 -1.78 -12.59
C PHE A 22 -9.59 -2.24 -13.87
N ASN A 23 -8.87 -2.43 -14.97
CA ASN A 23 -9.44 -2.91 -16.23
C ASN A 23 -9.90 -4.38 -16.13
N GLU A 24 -9.19 -5.22 -15.37
CA GLU A 24 -9.51 -6.65 -15.24
C GLU A 24 -10.58 -6.91 -14.17
N PHE A 25 -10.48 -6.25 -13.01
CA PHE A 25 -11.30 -6.54 -11.84
C PHE A 25 -12.37 -5.48 -11.57
N GLY A 26 -12.28 -4.28 -12.14
CA GLY A 26 -13.20 -3.17 -11.88
C GLY A 26 -13.00 -2.46 -10.53
N PHE A 27 -12.04 -2.91 -9.73
CA PHE A 27 -11.69 -2.35 -8.41
C PHE A 27 -10.19 -2.47 -8.13
N TYR A 28 -9.65 -1.55 -7.34
CA TYR A 28 -8.24 -1.56 -6.94
C TYR A 28 -8.02 -2.34 -5.65
N HIS A 29 -7.01 -3.20 -5.65
CA HIS A 29 -6.62 -3.98 -4.48
C HIS A 29 -5.21 -3.61 -4.02
N PRO A 30 -5.08 -2.68 -3.05
CA PRO A 30 -3.78 -2.27 -2.50
C PRO A 30 -2.93 -3.48 -2.07
N ALA A 31 -3.57 -4.48 -1.46
CA ALA A 31 -2.93 -5.72 -1.01
C ALA A 31 -2.25 -6.52 -2.14
N LEU A 32 -2.79 -6.50 -3.37
CA LEU A 32 -2.19 -7.15 -4.53
C LEU A 32 -0.94 -6.40 -5.00
N THR A 33 -0.98 -5.07 -5.01
CA THR A 33 0.18 -4.23 -5.34
C THR A 33 1.31 -4.44 -4.32
N PHE A 34 0.97 -4.55 -3.03
CA PHE A 34 1.94 -4.91 -1.99
C PHE A 34 2.41 -6.36 -2.11
N LEU A 35 1.55 -7.31 -2.49
CA LEU A 35 1.96 -8.69 -2.77
C LEU A 35 2.99 -8.75 -3.90
N VAL A 36 2.77 -8.00 -4.99
CA VAL A 36 3.74 -7.90 -6.10
C VAL A 36 5.06 -7.32 -5.60
N LEU A 37 5.04 -6.26 -4.78
CA LEU A 37 6.26 -5.71 -4.20
C LEU A 37 6.98 -6.70 -3.27
N VAL A 38 6.23 -7.43 -2.44
CA VAL A 38 6.78 -8.50 -1.58
C VAL A 38 7.37 -9.62 -2.45
N LEU A 39 6.70 -10.02 -3.52
CA LEU A 39 7.22 -11.01 -4.47
C LEU A 39 8.49 -10.52 -5.16
N ILE A 40 8.56 -9.25 -5.54
CA ILE A 40 9.77 -8.65 -6.13
C ILE A 40 10.91 -8.63 -5.10
N LEU A 41 10.65 -8.19 -3.86
CA LEU A 41 11.65 -8.20 -2.78
C LEU A 41 12.10 -9.61 -2.40
N CYS A 42 11.19 -10.58 -2.41
CA CYS A 42 11.48 -11.98 -2.13
C CYS A 42 12.05 -12.74 -3.35
N SER A 43 11.95 -12.18 -4.56
CA SER A 43 12.43 -12.81 -5.79
C SER A 43 13.92 -13.15 -5.77
N PRO A 44 14.87 -12.32 -5.27
CA PRO A 44 16.28 -12.72 -5.19
C PRO A 44 16.50 -13.91 -4.25
N LEU A 45 15.78 -13.97 -3.13
CA LEU A 45 15.84 -15.11 -2.20
C LEU A 45 15.25 -16.39 -2.82
N LEU A 46 14.15 -16.27 -3.58
CA LEU A 46 13.53 -17.37 -4.32
C LEU A 46 14.43 -17.85 -5.48
N LEU A 47 15.04 -16.93 -6.22
CA LEU A 47 15.99 -17.22 -7.30
C LEU A 47 17.25 -17.91 -6.77
N LEU A 48 17.86 -17.38 -5.71
CA LEU A 48 19.00 -18.03 -5.04
C LEU A 48 18.64 -19.45 -4.59
N ARG A 49 17.42 -19.65 -4.08
CA ARG A 49 16.92 -20.99 -3.74
C ARG A 49 16.72 -21.89 -4.95
N LEU A 50 16.18 -21.40 -6.06
CA LEU A 50 16.01 -22.14 -7.30
C LEU A 50 17.35 -22.55 -7.91
N VAL A 51 18.32 -21.63 -7.91
CA VAL A 51 19.70 -21.87 -8.36
C VAL A 51 20.39 -22.89 -7.45
N ALA A 52 20.27 -22.75 -6.13
CA ALA A 52 20.80 -23.72 -5.17
C ALA A 52 20.15 -25.11 -5.32
N ARG A 53 18.84 -25.17 -5.65
CA ARG A 53 18.14 -26.42 -5.98
C ARG A 53 18.68 -27.07 -7.25
N ARG A 54 18.96 -26.29 -8.29
CA ARG A 54 19.54 -26.79 -9.55
C ARG A 54 20.95 -27.33 -9.33
N ARG A 55 21.78 -26.67 -8.50
CA ARG A 55 23.11 -27.16 -8.15
C ARG A 55 23.06 -28.50 -7.38
N ARG A 56 22.17 -28.62 -6.39
CA ARG A 56 22.00 -29.86 -5.59
C ARG A 56 21.40 -31.03 -6.36
N ARG A 57 20.72 -30.81 -7.49
CA ARG A 57 20.24 -31.90 -8.36
C ARG A 57 21.36 -32.63 -9.10
N ARG A 58 22.58 -32.11 -9.10
CA ARG A 58 23.76 -32.73 -9.72
C ARG A 58 24.59 -33.60 -8.76
N GLU A 59 24.28 -33.57 -7.47
CA GLU A 59 24.95 -34.42 -6.48
C GLU A 59 24.25 -35.78 -6.38
N PRO A 60 24.99 -36.90 -6.23
CA PRO A 60 24.41 -38.21 -6.02
C PRO A 60 23.54 -38.20 -4.75
N VAL A 61 22.32 -38.72 -4.86
CA VAL A 61 21.34 -38.71 -3.77
C VAL A 61 21.65 -39.86 -2.81
N GLU A 62 22.28 -39.56 -1.67
CA GLU A 62 22.30 -40.50 -0.54
C GLU A 62 20.87 -40.82 -0.07
N PRO A 63 20.58 -42.07 0.33
CA PRO A 63 19.27 -42.46 0.84
C PRO A 63 19.01 -41.81 2.21
N VAL A 64 18.43 -40.61 2.17
CA VAL A 64 18.03 -39.86 3.36
C VAL A 64 16.79 -40.51 3.98
N SER A 65 16.83 -40.85 5.27
CA SER A 65 15.66 -41.38 5.99
C SER A 65 14.43 -40.45 5.84
N PRO A 66 13.20 -40.99 5.76
CA PRO A 66 11.98 -40.19 5.55
C PRO A 66 11.81 -39.09 6.60
N LEU A 67 12.30 -39.34 7.81
CA LEU A 67 12.31 -38.39 8.92
C LEU A 67 13.33 -37.26 8.73
N GLN A 68 14.55 -37.53 8.27
CA GLN A 68 15.52 -36.48 7.91
C GLN A 68 15.04 -35.63 6.72
N ARG A 69 14.28 -36.23 5.80
CA ARG A 69 13.61 -35.52 4.69
C ARG A 69 12.52 -34.60 5.22
N ALA A 70 11.69 -35.06 6.16
CA ALA A 70 10.67 -34.25 6.83
C ALA A 70 11.30 -33.05 7.58
N ILE A 71 12.36 -33.26 8.37
CA ILE A 71 13.07 -32.20 9.10
C ILE A 71 13.63 -31.12 8.16
N ARG A 72 14.22 -31.52 7.01
CA ARG A 72 14.74 -30.57 5.99
C ARG A 72 13.64 -29.78 5.29
N VAL A 73 12.47 -30.38 5.06
CA VAL A 73 11.33 -29.66 4.47
C VAL A 73 10.76 -28.67 5.48
N THR A 74 10.57 -29.07 6.74
CA THR A 74 10.08 -28.19 7.80
C THR A 74 11.04 -27.03 8.08
N SER A 75 12.36 -27.26 8.07
CA SER A 75 13.33 -26.17 8.28
C SER A 75 13.31 -25.14 7.14
N ARG A 76 13.13 -25.60 5.90
CA ARG A 76 13.00 -24.70 4.74
C ARG A 76 11.73 -23.88 4.79
N LEU A 77 10.61 -24.52 5.17
CA LEU A 77 9.32 -23.85 5.35
C LEU A 77 9.38 -22.81 6.47
N LEU A 78 10.02 -23.15 7.59
CA LEU A 78 10.20 -22.22 8.70
C LEU A 78 11.05 -21.01 8.28
N ALA A 79 12.13 -21.22 7.54
CA ALA A 79 12.95 -20.13 7.00
C ALA A 79 12.18 -19.27 5.98
N THR A 80 11.30 -19.85 5.15
CA THR A 80 10.41 -19.04 4.28
C THR A 80 9.43 -18.19 5.09
N LEU A 81 8.80 -18.77 6.12
CA LEU A 81 7.81 -18.07 6.93
C LEU A 81 8.45 -16.91 7.71
N ILE A 82 9.62 -17.15 8.31
CA ILE A 82 10.37 -16.09 9.00
C ILE A 82 10.78 -15.00 8.01
N GLY A 83 11.31 -15.37 6.83
CA GLY A 83 11.67 -14.40 5.80
C GLY A 83 10.49 -13.55 5.34
N ALA A 84 9.32 -14.16 5.15
CA ALA A 84 8.09 -13.46 4.77
C ALA A 84 7.59 -12.52 5.89
N ALA A 85 7.61 -12.96 7.15
CA ALA A 85 7.23 -12.13 8.29
C ALA A 85 8.16 -10.91 8.43
N VAL A 86 9.48 -11.11 8.31
CA VAL A 86 10.46 -10.01 8.35
C VAL A 86 10.24 -9.05 7.19
N ALA A 87 10.01 -9.54 5.98
CA ALA A 87 9.73 -8.70 4.82
C ALA A 87 8.46 -7.85 5.02
N ALA A 88 7.39 -8.43 5.57
CA ALA A 88 6.16 -7.72 5.87
C ALA A 88 6.36 -6.62 6.93
N VAL A 89 7.12 -6.89 8.00
CA VAL A 89 7.46 -5.89 9.02
C VAL A 89 8.30 -4.75 8.42
N LEU A 90 9.31 -5.07 7.61
CA LEU A 90 10.13 -4.06 6.95
C LEU A 90 9.30 -3.18 6.00
N ALA A 91 8.36 -3.78 5.26
CA ALA A 91 7.43 -3.03 4.42
C ALA A 91 6.52 -2.10 5.25
N ALA A 92 5.98 -2.58 6.38
CA ALA A 92 5.17 -1.77 7.29
C ALA A 92 5.96 -0.58 7.86
N ILE A 93 7.18 -0.82 8.36
CA ILE A 93 8.07 0.23 8.87
C ILE A 93 8.38 1.24 7.77
N PHE A 94 8.66 0.76 6.56
CA PHE A 94 8.94 1.64 5.43
C PHE A 94 7.76 2.54 5.09
N ILE A 95 6.53 1.99 5.01
CA ILE A 95 5.31 2.77 4.75
C ILE A 95 5.08 3.79 5.86
N ALA A 96 5.21 3.37 7.13
CA ALA A 96 5.06 4.27 8.27
C ALA A 96 6.10 5.40 8.27
N ALA A 97 7.37 5.08 8.02
CA ALA A 97 8.45 6.06 7.90
C ALA A 97 8.23 7.00 6.71
N PHE A 98 7.67 6.51 5.61
CA PHE A 98 7.33 7.34 4.45
C PHE A 98 6.33 8.44 4.80
N THR A 99 5.40 8.18 5.73
CA THR A 99 4.44 9.20 6.17
C THR A 99 5.08 10.42 6.84
N LEU A 100 6.34 10.30 7.29
CA LEU A 100 7.09 11.41 7.87
C LEU A 100 7.53 12.44 6.81
N PHE A 101 7.63 12.03 5.54
CA PHE A 101 7.96 12.90 4.41
C PHE A 101 6.72 13.57 3.79
N LEU A 102 5.51 13.16 4.18
CA LEU A 102 4.28 13.82 3.73
C LEU A 102 4.17 15.22 4.35
N PRO A 103 3.62 16.20 3.60
CA PRO A 103 3.39 17.54 4.11
C PRO A 103 2.63 17.51 5.45
N ARG A 104 3.01 18.37 6.38
CA ARG A 104 2.34 18.55 7.67
C ARG A 104 1.37 19.73 7.57
N ASP A 105 0.40 19.75 8.46
CA ASP A 105 -0.57 20.82 8.69
C ASP A 105 -0.01 21.96 9.57
N ASN A 106 1.30 21.95 9.85
CA ASN A 106 1.95 22.93 10.70
C ASN A 106 2.41 24.15 9.88
N GLY A 107 1.94 25.34 10.25
CA GLY A 107 2.36 26.62 9.66
C GLY A 107 1.19 27.48 9.17
N PRO A 108 1.48 28.72 8.73
CA PRO A 108 0.46 29.58 8.12
C PRO A 108 0.04 29.00 6.76
N PRO A 109 -1.27 28.97 6.45
CA PRO A 109 -1.74 28.49 5.16
C PRO A 109 -1.35 29.45 4.03
N HIS A 110 -0.91 28.90 2.90
CA HIS A 110 -0.66 29.66 1.68
C HIS A 110 -1.95 29.84 0.87
N HIS A 111 -2.23 31.06 0.42
CA HIS A 111 -3.42 31.35 -0.38
C HIS A 111 -3.17 31.03 -1.86
N ILE A 112 -4.07 30.27 -2.46
CA ILE A 112 -4.01 29.83 -3.86
C ILE A 112 -5.35 30.18 -4.51
N SER A 113 -5.27 30.75 -5.72
CA SER A 113 -6.45 30.95 -6.55
C SER A 113 -6.53 29.83 -7.58
N ALA A 114 -7.70 29.20 -7.73
CA ALA A 114 -7.94 28.18 -8.76
C ALA A 114 -7.85 28.76 -10.20
N ASN A 115 -7.82 30.09 -10.35
CA ASN A 115 -7.58 30.78 -11.63
C ASN A 115 -6.10 30.80 -12.03
N ASP A 116 -5.18 30.61 -11.09
CA ASP A 116 -3.75 30.84 -11.32
C ASP A 116 -3.07 29.56 -11.84
N ASP A 117 -3.21 29.34 -13.15
CA ASP A 117 -2.78 28.11 -13.82
C ASP A 117 -1.27 28.05 -14.11
N LEU A 118 -0.57 29.18 -14.00
CA LEU A 118 0.84 29.31 -14.41
C LEU A 118 1.85 29.10 -13.27
N THR A 119 1.41 29.22 -12.02
CA THR A 119 2.29 29.12 -10.84
C THR A 119 2.29 27.71 -10.26
N VAL A 120 3.47 27.19 -9.89
CA VAL A 120 3.58 25.92 -9.15
C VAL A 120 3.34 26.23 -7.67
N PRO A 121 2.23 25.75 -7.06
CA PRO A 121 1.92 26.08 -5.68
C PRO A 121 2.89 25.39 -4.71
N ALA A 122 3.17 26.06 -3.58
CA ALA A 122 3.87 25.44 -2.47
C ALA A 122 3.02 24.32 -1.83
N LEU A 123 3.65 23.21 -1.48
CA LEU A 123 2.99 22.08 -0.81
C LEU A 123 2.85 22.34 0.70
N GLY A 124 1.85 21.72 1.34
CA GLY A 124 1.60 21.89 2.78
C GLY A 124 0.33 22.67 3.09
N PRO A 125 0.26 23.38 4.23
CA PRO A 125 -0.94 24.10 4.63
C PRO A 125 -1.33 25.12 3.55
N ALA A 126 -2.55 25.01 3.03
CA ALA A 126 -3.01 25.85 1.93
C ALA A 126 -4.50 26.20 2.08
N GLU A 127 -4.85 27.31 1.46
CA GLU A 127 -6.20 27.81 1.32
C GLU A 127 -6.46 28.07 -0.16
N ILE A 128 -7.34 27.29 -0.77
CA ILE A 128 -7.70 27.43 -2.18
C ILE A 128 -9.04 28.16 -2.30
N ARG A 129 -9.08 29.17 -3.16
CA ARG A 129 -10.29 29.89 -3.54
C ARG A 129 -10.70 29.55 -4.97
N GLY A 130 -11.97 29.23 -5.17
CA GLY A 130 -12.52 28.85 -6.47
C GLY A 130 -13.87 28.16 -6.36
N ARG A 131 -14.36 27.63 -7.46
CA ARG A 131 -15.67 26.96 -7.52
C ARG A 131 -15.49 25.44 -7.49
N VAL A 132 -16.09 24.79 -6.50
CA VAL A 132 -16.11 23.33 -6.40
C VAL A 132 -17.27 22.80 -7.23
N LEU A 133 -17.01 21.80 -8.08
CA LEU A 133 -18.02 21.16 -8.91
C LEU A 133 -18.67 20.01 -8.12
N TYR A 134 -19.66 20.34 -7.29
CA TYR A 134 -20.37 19.36 -6.45
C TYR A 134 -21.17 18.32 -7.25
N ASP A 135 -21.58 18.63 -8.48
CA ASP A 135 -22.27 17.68 -9.37
C ASP A 135 -21.34 16.61 -9.94
N SER A 136 -20.03 16.78 -9.76
CA SER A 136 -19.01 15.90 -10.32
C SER A 136 -18.09 15.39 -9.21
N THR A 137 -18.69 14.93 -8.12
CA THR A 137 -17.93 14.29 -7.03
C THR A 137 -17.65 12.83 -7.36
N ALA A 138 -16.44 12.39 -7.07
CA ALA A 138 -16.10 10.98 -7.07
C ALA A 138 -15.94 10.48 -5.64
N VAL A 139 -16.64 9.38 -5.32
CA VAL A 139 -16.48 8.71 -4.03
C VAL A 139 -15.39 7.65 -4.17
N PHE A 140 -14.44 7.68 -3.25
CA PHE A 140 -13.44 6.66 -3.10
C PHE A 140 -13.72 5.90 -1.82
N ASN A 141 -14.18 4.66 -1.99
CA ASN A 141 -14.42 3.75 -0.89
C ASN A 141 -13.19 2.85 -0.74
N GLU A 142 -12.46 3.02 0.35
CA GLU A 142 -11.41 2.08 0.72
C GLU A 142 -11.97 1.07 1.73
N ASP A 143 -12.27 -0.13 1.21
CA ASP A 143 -12.53 -1.33 2.01
C ASP A 143 -11.22 -1.89 2.57
N PHE A 144 -10.89 -1.53 3.80
CA PHE A 144 -9.83 -2.17 4.55
C PHE A 144 -10.39 -3.35 5.35
N ARG A 145 -9.55 -4.35 5.65
CA ARG A 145 -9.96 -5.45 6.54
C ARG A 145 -10.19 -4.98 7.98
N ILE A 146 -9.63 -3.82 8.34
CA ILE A 146 -9.66 -3.25 9.70
C ILE A 146 -10.47 -1.93 9.72
N GLY A 147 -11.20 -1.58 8.65
CA GLY A 147 -12.07 -0.41 8.64
C GLY A 147 -12.57 -0.01 7.25
N HIS A 148 -13.42 1.01 7.21
CA HIS A 148 -13.88 1.61 5.96
C HIS A 148 -13.55 3.10 5.96
N SER A 149 -13.21 3.65 4.79
CA SER A 149 -13.05 5.09 4.60
C SER A 149 -13.79 5.52 3.34
N ASP A 150 -14.85 6.29 3.54
CA ASP A 150 -15.54 6.99 2.46
C ASP A 150 -14.91 8.37 2.34
N THR A 151 -14.13 8.57 1.29
CA THR A 151 -13.55 9.89 1.01
C THR A 151 -14.09 10.39 -0.31
N ARG A 152 -14.68 11.58 -0.31
CA ARG A 152 -15.16 12.20 -1.54
C ARG A 152 -14.15 13.20 -2.03
N PHE A 153 -13.93 13.20 -3.33
CA PHE A 153 -13.15 14.23 -3.99
C PHE A 153 -14.05 14.96 -4.96
N ALA A 154 -13.84 16.27 -5.09
CA ALA A 154 -14.49 17.07 -6.10
C ALA A 154 -13.45 17.90 -6.87
N PRO A 155 -13.63 18.08 -8.18
CA PRO A 155 -12.79 18.97 -8.93
C PRO A 155 -13.13 20.43 -8.60
N MET A 156 -12.09 21.26 -8.59
CA MET A 156 -12.19 22.68 -8.31
C MET A 156 -11.66 23.46 -9.51
N VAL A 157 -12.47 24.41 -9.98
CA VAL A 157 -12.17 25.25 -11.13
C VAL A 157 -12.13 26.72 -10.75
N GLY A 158 -11.46 27.50 -11.58
CA GLY A 158 -11.49 28.95 -11.53
C GLY A 158 -12.86 29.56 -11.80
N ASP A 159 -12.95 30.87 -11.65
CA ASP A 159 -14.15 31.70 -11.86
C ASP A 159 -14.62 31.66 -13.32
N THR A 160 -13.69 31.52 -14.25
CA THR A 160 -13.98 31.37 -15.69
C THR A 160 -14.63 30.03 -16.02
N GLY A 161 -14.65 29.08 -15.08
CA GLY A 161 -15.30 27.78 -15.23
C GLY A 161 -14.71 26.91 -16.34
N ASP A 162 -13.51 27.22 -16.82
CA ASP A 162 -12.87 26.48 -17.88
C ASP A 162 -12.55 25.06 -17.39
N ARG A 163 -13.22 24.07 -18.01
CA ARG A 163 -13.10 22.64 -17.68
C ARG A 163 -11.98 21.96 -18.46
N THR A 164 -11.22 22.71 -19.27
CA THR A 164 -10.28 22.13 -20.24
C THR A 164 -9.04 21.50 -19.61
N ALA A 165 -8.68 21.85 -18.36
CA ALA A 165 -7.68 21.15 -17.57
C ALA A 165 -7.91 21.32 -16.05
N ILE A 166 -8.47 20.31 -15.37
CA ILE A 166 -8.62 20.35 -13.91
C ILE A 166 -7.27 20.09 -13.26
N ARG A 167 -6.83 21.08 -12.48
CA ARG A 167 -5.59 21.05 -11.73
C ARG A 167 -5.77 20.83 -10.23
N TYR A 168 -6.88 21.29 -9.67
CA TYR A 168 -7.13 21.27 -8.23
C TYR A 168 -8.32 20.38 -7.90
N PHE A 169 -8.16 19.59 -6.84
CA PHE A 169 -9.20 18.75 -6.26
C PHE A 169 -9.28 19.00 -4.77
N VAL A 170 -10.48 18.91 -4.21
CA VAL A 170 -10.73 19.11 -2.79
C VAL A 170 -11.33 17.84 -2.21
N GLU A 171 -10.82 17.44 -1.05
CA GLU A 171 -11.44 16.42 -0.22
C GLU A 171 -12.69 16.99 0.45
N LEU A 172 -13.82 16.33 0.23
CA LEU A 172 -15.10 16.66 0.83
C LEU A 172 -15.48 15.61 1.88
N PRO A 173 -16.20 16.02 2.94
CA PRO A 173 -16.74 15.06 3.89
C PRO A 173 -17.72 14.11 3.20
N ALA A 174 -17.78 12.86 3.68
CA ALA A 174 -18.67 11.83 3.13
C ALA A 174 -20.16 12.17 3.27
N TYR A 175 -20.50 12.99 4.27
CA TYR A 175 -21.87 13.38 4.61
C TYR A 175 -21.99 14.90 4.75
N GLY A 176 -23.13 15.45 4.35
CA GLY A 176 -23.43 16.88 4.50
C GLY A 176 -22.79 17.75 3.42
N LEU A 177 -23.02 17.42 2.14
CA LEU A 177 -22.68 18.35 1.06
C LEU A 177 -23.46 19.66 1.29
N PRO A 178 -22.79 20.82 1.27
CA PRO A 178 -23.49 22.09 1.40
C PRO A 178 -24.45 22.26 0.22
N ASP A 179 -25.68 22.68 0.51
CA ASP A 179 -26.77 22.93 -0.45
C ASP A 179 -26.50 24.13 -1.40
N ARG A 180 -25.26 24.62 -1.43
CA ARG A 180 -24.83 25.79 -2.22
C ARG A 180 -23.83 25.36 -3.29
N GLN A 181 -24.35 25.27 -4.51
CA GLN A 181 -23.57 24.87 -5.69
C GLN A 181 -22.82 26.03 -6.38
N ASP A 182 -23.11 27.29 -6.05
CA ASP A 182 -22.78 28.41 -6.95
C ASP A 182 -21.89 29.53 -6.41
N LEU A 183 -21.24 29.37 -5.25
CA LEU A 183 -20.39 30.43 -4.70
C LEU A 183 -18.93 30.01 -4.69
N ILE A 184 -18.10 30.90 -5.24
CA ILE A 184 -16.65 30.87 -5.05
C ILE A 184 -16.40 30.69 -3.56
N SER A 185 -15.83 29.55 -3.22
CA SER A 185 -15.68 29.09 -1.85
C SER A 185 -14.19 28.98 -1.52
N VAL A 186 -13.91 29.19 -0.24
CA VAL A 186 -12.58 29.14 0.30
C VAL A 186 -12.46 27.83 1.07
N HIS A 187 -11.58 26.96 0.62
CA HIS A 187 -11.32 25.67 1.25
C HIS A 187 -9.91 25.67 1.83
N ARG A 188 -9.80 25.28 3.10
CA ARG A 188 -8.52 25.19 3.81
C ARG A 188 -8.17 23.72 4.04
N GLY A 189 -6.89 23.40 3.92
CA GLY A 189 -6.41 22.03 4.08
C GLY A 189 -4.91 21.88 3.89
N VAL A 190 -4.49 20.66 3.57
CA VAL A 190 -3.11 20.31 3.25
C VAL A 190 -3.01 19.97 1.77
N LEU A 191 -2.27 20.80 1.02
CA LEU A 191 -2.04 20.61 -0.40
C LEU A 191 -0.95 19.57 -0.66
N ARG A 192 -1.25 18.63 -1.54
CA ARG A 192 -0.32 17.60 -2.01
C ARG A 192 -0.40 17.47 -3.53
N GLU A 193 0.76 17.41 -4.19
CA GLU A 193 0.85 17.03 -5.60
C GLU A 193 0.56 15.52 -5.76
N GLY A 194 -0.29 15.15 -6.72
CA GLY A 194 -0.53 13.75 -7.07
C GLY A 194 -1.28 12.95 -6.00
N GLY A 195 -2.16 13.57 -5.23
CA GLY A 195 -2.88 12.92 -4.12
C GLY A 195 -4.12 12.10 -4.52
N LEU A 196 -4.58 12.17 -5.77
CA LEU A 196 -5.78 11.44 -6.18
C LEU A 196 -5.43 9.96 -6.32
N PRO A 197 -6.26 9.05 -5.77
CA PRO A 197 -6.21 7.64 -6.12
C PRO A 197 -6.33 7.46 -7.64
N GLY A 198 -5.58 6.51 -8.20
CA GLY A 198 -5.55 6.32 -9.65
C GLY A 198 -6.91 5.95 -10.25
N GLU A 199 -7.76 5.25 -9.48
CA GLU A 199 -9.11 4.89 -9.90
C GLU A 199 -9.94 6.15 -10.16
N LEU A 200 -9.79 7.18 -9.31
CA LEU A 200 -10.50 8.44 -9.48
C LEU A 200 -10.01 9.21 -10.70
N ILE A 201 -8.70 9.18 -10.99
CA ILE A 201 -8.15 9.83 -12.17
C ILE A 201 -8.81 9.28 -13.44
N ASN A 202 -9.00 7.96 -13.49
CA ASN A 202 -9.65 7.30 -14.63
C ASN A 202 -11.15 7.60 -14.66
N LEU A 203 -11.83 7.56 -13.52
CA LEU A 203 -13.26 7.90 -13.43
C LEU A 203 -13.55 9.33 -13.92
N TYR A 204 -12.73 10.30 -13.49
CA TYR A 204 -12.82 11.67 -13.97
C TYR A 204 -12.54 11.77 -15.47
N ARG A 205 -11.53 11.04 -15.98
CA ARG A 205 -11.27 10.97 -17.43
C ARG A 205 -12.47 10.41 -18.21
N TYR A 206 -13.12 9.36 -17.71
CA TYR A 206 -14.33 8.80 -18.32
C TYR A 206 -15.53 9.74 -18.25
N ALA A 207 -15.64 10.55 -17.19
CA ALA A 207 -16.64 11.61 -17.06
C ALA A 207 -16.35 12.83 -17.98
N GLY A 208 -15.32 12.78 -18.81
CA GLY A 208 -14.98 13.83 -19.79
C GLY A 208 -14.03 14.90 -19.27
N PHE A 209 -13.49 14.75 -18.06
CA PHE A 209 -12.53 15.69 -17.50
C PHE A 209 -11.12 15.43 -18.01
N ARG A 210 -10.42 16.51 -18.37
CA ARG A 210 -8.99 16.49 -18.67
C ARG A 210 -8.24 16.87 -17.41
N ILE A 211 -7.47 15.95 -16.85
CA ILE A 211 -6.68 16.21 -15.64
C ILE A 211 -5.30 16.73 -16.05
N ALA A 212 -4.86 17.83 -15.46
CA ALA A 212 -3.53 18.37 -15.71
C ALA A 212 -2.43 17.36 -15.32
N PRO A 213 -1.30 17.26 -16.05
CA PRO A 213 -0.21 16.34 -15.71
C PRO A 213 0.34 16.52 -14.27
N ARG A 214 0.25 17.76 -13.77
CA ARG A 214 0.56 18.13 -12.38
C ARG A 214 -0.72 18.64 -11.73
N TYR A 215 -1.42 17.74 -11.06
CA TYR A 215 -2.63 18.05 -10.31
C TYR A 215 -2.36 17.99 -8.81
N TYR A 216 -3.19 18.69 -8.03
CA TYR A 216 -3.05 18.86 -6.61
C TYR A 216 -4.35 18.51 -5.90
N VAL A 217 -4.23 17.88 -4.75
CA VAL A 217 -5.35 17.56 -3.87
C VAL A 217 -5.18 18.33 -2.58
N LEU A 218 -6.23 19.04 -2.20
CA LEU A 218 -6.37 19.68 -0.90
C LEU A 218 -7.10 18.71 0.02
N TYR A 219 -6.34 18.06 0.90
CA TYR A 219 -6.90 17.20 1.94
C TYR A 219 -7.43 18.04 3.09
N ALA A 220 -8.51 17.59 3.73
CA ALA A 220 -9.12 18.29 4.86
C ALA A 220 -8.14 18.42 6.04
N SER A 221 -7.24 17.45 6.21
CA SER A 221 -6.23 17.45 7.27
C SER A 221 -5.02 16.58 6.91
N GLY A 222 -3.90 16.81 7.59
CA GLY A 222 -2.72 15.96 7.47
C GLY A 222 -2.98 14.53 7.95
N SER A 223 -3.92 14.32 8.89
CA SER A 223 -4.31 13.00 9.37
C SER A 223 -5.11 12.22 8.33
N SER A 224 -6.07 12.86 7.64
CA SER A 224 -6.85 12.21 6.57
C SER A 224 -5.93 11.68 5.47
N MET A 225 -5.00 12.52 5.01
CA MET A 225 -4.01 12.16 3.99
C MET A 225 -3.13 10.96 4.37
N ARG A 226 -2.83 10.79 5.67
CA ARG A 226 -1.96 9.70 6.18
C ARG A 226 -2.71 8.43 6.51
N ARG A 227 -4.03 8.49 6.69
CA ARG A 227 -4.84 7.39 7.22
C ARG A 227 -4.67 6.11 6.40
N SER A 228 -4.82 6.17 5.08
CA SER A 228 -4.71 4.99 4.21
C SER A 228 -3.34 4.30 4.30
N TYR A 229 -2.26 5.10 4.44
CA TYR A 229 -0.90 4.56 4.64
C TYR A 229 -0.75 3.85 5.99
N LEU A 230 -1.29 4.45 7.06
CA LEU A 230 -1.20 3.88 8.41
C LEU A 230 -2.03 2.62 8.56
N VAL A 231 -3.23 2.58 7.96
CA VAL A 231 -4.07 1.36 7.95
C VAL A 231 -3.36 0.24 7.18
N THR A 232 -2.81 0.54 6.01
CA THR A 232 -2.00 -0.42 5.24
C THR A 232 -0.82 -0.95 6.05
N ALA A 233 -0.09 -0.06 6.74
CA ALA A 233 1.03 -0.48 7.59
C ALA A 233 0.56 -1.39 8.73
N ALA A 234 -0.57 -1.09 9.36
CA ALA A 234 -1.16 -1.92 10.40
C ALA A 234 -1.57 -3.31 9.88
N GLU A 235 -2.19 -3.39 8.70
CA GLU A 235 -2.55 -4.68 8.07
C GLU A 235 -1.32 -5.56 7.80
N LEU A 236 -0.21 -4.96 7.36
CA LEU A 236 1.05 -5.69 7.16
C LEU A 236 1.64 -6.20 8.47
N VAL A 237 1.52 -5.45 9.57
CA VAL A 237 1.94 -5.90 10.90
C VAL A 237 1.08 -7.08 11.36
N VAL A 238 -0.25 -7.00 11.22
CA VAL A 238 -1.16 -8.10 11.55
C VAL A 238 -0.83 -9.35 10.74
N LEU A 239 -0.58 -9.20 9.44
CA LEU A 239 -0.15 -10.30 8.57
C LEU A 239 1.18 -10.90 9.04
N ALA A 240 2.17 -10.08 9.39
CA ALA A 240 3.45 -10.54 9.88
C ALA A 240 3.31 -11.34 11.19
N LEU A 241 2.47 -10.87 12.12
CA LEU A 241 2.16 -11.57 13.37
C LEU A 241 1.51 -12.93 13.10
N PHE A 242 0.57 -13.00 12.17
CA PHE A 242 -0.06 -14.26 11.78
C PHE A 242 0.95 -15.26 11.19
N ILE A 243 1.82 -14.82 10.28
CA ILE A 243 2.87 -15.66 9.69
C ILE A 243 3.87 -16.12 10.77
N ALA A 244 4.24 -15.22 11.70
CA ALA A 244 5.12 -15.55 12.81
C ALA A 244 4.50 -16.59 13.76
N LEU A 245 3.20 -16.47 14.06
CA LEU A 245 2.47 -17.44 14.88
C LEU A 245 2.45 -18.83 14.22
N VAL A 246 2.13 -18.90 12.92
CA VAL A 246 2.19 -20.15 12.15
C VAL A 246 3.61 -20.72 12.20
N GLY A 247 4.63 -19.89 11.95
CA GLY A 247 6.04 -20.28 12.04
C GLY A 247 6.42 -20.83 13.42
N ALA A 248 5.94 -20.22 14.50
CA ALA A 248 6.17 -20.64 15.88
C ALA A 248 5.50 -22.00 16.16
N LEU A 249 4.29 -22.24 15.67
CA LEU A 249 3.60 -23.54 15.79
C LEU A 249 4.39 -24.65 15.07
N TYR A 250 4.91 -24.38 13.87
CA TYR A 250 5.80 -25.32 13.17
C TYR A 250 7.12 -25.55 13.91
N ALA A 251 7.70 -24.50 14.51
CA ALA A 251 8.90 -24.60 15.34
C ALA A 251 8.66 -25.50 16.55
N TYR A 252 7.53 -25.31 17.23
CA TYR A 252 7.11 -26.07 18.41
C TYR A 252 6.90 -27.54 18.07
N ARG A 253 6.13 -27.84 17.00
CA ARG A 253 5.94 -29.22 16.52
C ARG A 253 7.27 -29.91 16.21
N ARG A 254 8.20 -29.21 15.56
CA ARG A 254 9.54 -29.72 15.27
C ARG A 254 10.34 -30.02 16.53
N ARG A 255 10.30 -29.14 17.55
CA ARG A 255 10.98 -29.37 18.84
C ARG A 255 10.41 -30.59 19.55
N ARG A 256 9.08 -30.76 19.54
CA ARG A 256 8.40 -31.92 20.14
C ARG A 256 8.79 -33.22 19.47
N LEU A 257 8.82 -33.26 18.14
CA LEU A 257 9.23 -34.45 17.38
C LEU A 257 10.69 -34.84 17.61
N ARG A 258 11.59 -33.86 17.82
CA ARG A 258 12.99 -34.13 18.16
C ARG A 258 13.16 -34.76 19.54
N ARG A 259 12.43 -34.28 20.55
CA ARG A 259 12.46 -34.85 21.91
C ARG A 259 12.05 -36.33 21.93
N LEU A 260 10.99 -36.68 21.19
CA LEU A 260 10.53 -38.06 21.07
C LEU A 260 11.53 -39.01 20.38
N GLN A 261 12.54 -38.50 19.67
CA GLN A 261 13.60 -39.30 19.08
C GLN A 261 14.82 -39.48 19.98
N GLU A 262 14.98 -38.66 21.01
CA GLU A 262 16.11 -38.75 21.96
C GLU A 262 15.77 -39.69 23.13
N GLU A 263 14.49 -39.95 23.41
CA GLU A 263 14.01 -40.89 24.45
C GLU A 263 13.98 -42.40 24.12
N PRO A 264 14.02 -42.92 22.88
CA PRO A 264 13.93 -44.36 22.62
C PRO A 264 15.22 -45.17 22.89
N GLU A 265 16.38 -44.52 23.10
CA GLU A 265 17.68 -45.22 23.27
C GLU A 265 18.08 -45.45 24.74
N ALA A 266 17.30 -44.96 25.71
CA ALA A 266 17.64 -45.04 27.14
C ALA A 266 17.11 -46.31 27.85
N VAL A 267 16.49 -47.25 27.13
CA VAL A 267 15.87 -48.45 27.72
C VAL A 267 16.22 -49.69 26.91
N GLU A 268 17.50 -50.10 26.92
CA GLU A 268 17.84 -51.52 26.87
C GLU A 268 18.25 -51.95 28.29
N PRO A 269 17.38 -52.66 29.04
CA PRO A 269 17.82 -53.30 30.26
C PRO A 269 18.78 -54.43 29.89
N GLU A 270 19.95 -54.37 30.51
CA GLU A 270 20.94 -55.43 30.62
C GLU A 270 20.24 -56.76 30.96
N VAL A 271 20.11 -57.66 29.98
CA VAL A 271 19.64 -59.02 30.23
C VAL A 271 20.86 -59.87 30.51
N VAL A 272 20.94 -60.24 31.79
CA VAL A 272 21.88 -61.15 32.47
C VAL A 272 21.95 -62.52 31.79
#